data_AF-A0A1Q9VM15-F1
#
_entry.id   AF-A0A1Q9VM15-F1
#
_cell.length_a   1.000
_cell.length_b   1.000
_cell.length_c   1.000
_cell.angle_alpha   90.00
_cell.angle_beta   90.00
_cell.angle_gamma   90.00
#
_symmetry.space_group_name_H-M   'P 1'
#
loop_
_entity.id
_entity.type
_entity.pdbx_description
1 polymer ?
#
loop_
_entity_poly.entity_id
_entity_poly.type
_entity_poly.pdbx_seq_one_letter_code
_entity_poly.pdbx_strand_id
1 'polypeptide(L)'
;MVQTGSYGEFVGHITLTVDTGTGEVVDHAAVNVPRTSTPWEELVETYPRVQAVKDVLDPALAEAEVIGAQPVGEVTADITTAFTGGSYVDGEYVGPGPLPTTGRDDRASESALGNLVASSLRDTLADPARGGADLGVVNPGGLRNELLVGEDGVITYAEANAVLPFVNNLWTVTLTGAQVVELLEQQWQTNPDGTRPSRPYLALGLSDNVSWTAATADPNAEPGDNVLSVTIDGEPVDPDAEYRVATFSFLATGGDNFRVFTEGTDPRDSGLVDREAWIAYLQENSPLSPSFARSRVVVGDLPGAVAAGEDVSVELSGLDLTSLGAPQNTEVTGYLVPRDEELDPEDPGEAVATAPVVDGAATLTATVPADAAEGAYDLWVVASPSGTTARVPVTVEAAVPSGVDLRVTAQARCLAGNVYLAVRATNGEDVAIDVRHYTPFGEKRFAAVQPGASAYTAYATRRSSIEDGSVTVAGYVPGQTPRYEQHKVSFEGITCG
;
A
#
# COMPACT_ATOMS: atom_id res chain seq x y z
N MET A 1 -29.99 -21.89 20.48
CA MET A 1 -28.69 -21.22 20.64
C MET A 1 -28.94 -19.92 21.40
N VAL A 2 -28.17 -19.62 22.45
CA VAL A 2 -28.34 -18.42 23.29
C VAL A 2 -26.98 -17.75 23.44
N GLN A 3 -26.93 -16.44 23.21
CA GLN A 3 -25.76 -15.59 23.43
C GLN A 3 -26.19 -14.39 24.29
N THR A 4 -25.39 -14.05 25.29
CA THR A 4 -25.78 -13.12 26.38
C THR A 4 -25.11 -11.76 26.27
N GLY A 5 -24.93 -11.27 25.04
CA GLY A 5 -24.23 -10.00 24.78
C GLY A 5 -22.74 -10.05 25.15
N SER A 6 -22.20 -8.93 25.62
CA SER A 6 -20.80 -8.78 26.03
C SER A 6 -20.68 -8.18 27.44
N TYR A 7 -19.53 -8.29 28.09
CA TYR A 7 -19.20 -7.56 29.34
C TYR A 7 -20.24 -7.67 30.47
N GLY A 8 -20.94 -8.80 30.56
CA GLY A 8 -21.96 -9.04 31.57
C GLY A 8 -23.23 -8.20 31.40
N GLU A 9 -23.53 -7.73 30.18
CA GLU A 9 -24.79 -7.04 29.85
C GLU A 9 -26.02 -7.89 30.19
N PHE A 10 -25.94 -9.20 29.98
CA PHE A 10 -27.02 -10.14 30.27
C PHE A 10 -26.52 -11.39 30.99
N VAL A 11 -27.40 -11.99 31.79
CA VAL A 11 -27.31 -13.37 32.26
C VAL A 11 -28.30 -14.21 31.47
N GLY A 12 -27.81 -15.24 30.79
CA GLY A 12 -28.65 -16.17 30.04
C GLY A 12 -29.39 -17.10 30.99
N HIS A 13 -30.72 -17.12 30.91
CA HIS A 13 -31.56 -18.03 31.67
C HIS A 13 -32.22 -19.00 30.71
N ILE A 14 -31.85 -20.28 30.81
CA ILE A 14 -32.32 -21.36 29.96
C ILE A 14 -33.01 -22.41 30.81
N THR A 15 -34.24 -22.75 30.45
CA THR A 15 -35.00 -23.86 31.02
C THR A 15 -35.16 -24.93 29.96
N LEU A 16 -34.77 -26.16 30.27
CA LEU A 16 -34.93 -27.31 29.38
C LEU A 16 -35.87 -28.32 30.03
N THR A 17 -36.81 -28.84 29.26
CA THR A 17 -37.59 -30.03 29.61
C THR A 17 -36.96 -31.20 28.87
N VAL A 18 -36.53 -32.22 29.62
CA VAL A 18 -35.80 -33.38 29.07
C VAL A 18 -36.60 -34.65 29.35
N ASP A 19 -36.82 -35.47 28.33
CA ASP A 19 -37.29 -36.83 28.50
C ASP A 19 -36.20 -37.67 29.18
N THR A 20 -36.49 -38.23 30.34
CA THR A 20 -35.48 -38.95 31.14
C THR A 20 -35.23 -40.38 30.67
N GLY A 21 -36.07 -40.93 29.78
CA GLY A 21 -35.91 -42.23 29.17
C GLY A 21 -35.04 -42.20 27.91
N THR A 22 -35.17 -41.15 27.09
CA THR A 22 -34.38 -40.98 25.85
C THR A 22 -33.22 -40.00 26.00
N GLY A 23 -33.26 -39.11 26.99
CA GLY A 23 -32.32 -37.99 27.13
C GLY A 23 -32.59 -36.83 26.19
N GLU A 24 -33.68 -36.86 25.42
CA GLU A 24 -34.01 -35.83 24.44
C GLU A 24 -34.63 -34.59 25.11
N VAL A 25 -34.21 -33.41 24.65
CA VAL A 25 -34.87 -32.15 25.01
C VAL A 25 -36.21 -32.11 24.28
N VAL A 26 -37.31 -32.16 25.03
CA VAL A 26 -38.67 -32.15 24.48
C VAL A 26 -39.30 -30.76 24.46
N ASP A 27 -38.78 -29.83 25.26
CA ASP A 27 -39.18 -28.42 25.25
C ASP A 27 -38.06 -27.53 25.81
N HIS A 28 -38.04 -26.25 25.44
CA HIS A 28 -37.09 -25.28 25.99
C HIS A 28 -37.64 -23.85 26.00
N ALA A 29 -37.18 -23.07 26.98
CA ALA A 29 -37.33 -21.63 27.04
C ALA A 29 -35.97 -20.98 27.29
N ALA A 30 -35.72 -19.84 26.66
CA ALA A 30 -34.50 -19.08 26.86
C ALA A 30 -34.79 -17.57 26.88
N VAL A 31 -34.16 -16.87 27.82
CA VAL A 31 -34.23 -15.40 27.92
C VAL A 31 -32.89 -14.82 28.36
N ASN A 32 -32.55 -13.67 27.81
CA ASN A 32 -31.45 -12.84 28.31
C ASN A 32 -32.00 -11.90 29.39
N VAL A 33 -31.58 -12.10 30.63
CA VAL A 33 -31.93 -11.24 31.76
C VAL A 33 -30.92 -10.10 31.81
N PRO A 34 -31.31 -8.83 31.64
CA PRO A 34 -30.38 -7.72 31.67
C PRO A 34 -29.74 -7.59 33.05
N ARG A 35 -28.49 -7.13 33.08
CA ARG A 35 -27.83 -6.71 34.32
C ARG A 35 -28.71 -5.69 35.03
N THR A 36 -28.92 -5.90 36.32
CA THR A 36 -29.72 -4.96 37.12
C THR A 36 -29.07 -3.58 37.15
N SER A 37 -29.89 -2.54 37.10
CA SER A 37 -29.50 -1.15 37.36
C SER A 37 -29.84 -0.72 38.79
N THR A 38 -30.36 -1.63 39.62
CA THR A 38 -30.67 -1.36 41.03
C THR A 38 -29.39 -0.98 41.78
N PRO A 39 -29.39 0.10 42.57
CA PRO A 39 -28.24 0.49 43.38
C PRO A 39 -27.79 -0.62 44.34
N TRP A 40 -26.49 -0.68 44.62
CA TRP A 40 -25.90 -1.70 45.48
C TRP A 40 -26.51 -1.70 46.89
N GLU A 41 -26.85 -0.53 47.43
CA GLU A 41 -27.45 -0.36 48.75
C GLU A 41 -28.78 -1.10 48.85
N GLU A 42 -29.65 -0.93 47.85
CA GLU A 42 -30.95 -1.61 47.78
C GLU A 42 -30.78 -3.13 47.55
N LEU A 43 -29.79 -3.52 46.75
CA LEU A 43 -29.45 -4.93 46.55
C LEU A 43 -28.91 -5.58 47.84
N VAL A 44 -28.13 -4.86 48.66
CA VAL A 44 -27.63 -5.34 49.95
C VAL A 44 -28.78 -5.55 50.94
N GLU A 45 -29.71 -4.60 51.01
CA GLU A 45 -30.90 -4.70 51.86
C GLU A 45 -31.75 -5.92 51.48
N THR A 46 -31.92 -6.15 50.18
CA THR A 46 -32.76 -7.25 49.66
C THR A 46 -32.04 -8.59 49.72
N TYR A 47 -30.74 -8.61 49.44
CA TYR A 47 -29.92 -9.81 49.28
C TYR A 47 -28.63 -9.68 50.10
N PRO A 48 -28.59 -10.14 51.36
CA PRO A 48 -27.41 -10.01 52.22
C PRO A 48 -26.11 -10.58 51.64
N ARG A 49 -26.20 -11.52 50.68
CA ARG A 49 -25.03 -12.06 49.96
C ARG A 49 -24.30 -11.01 49.13
N VAL A 50 -25.01 -9.99 48.67
CA VAL A 50 -24.45 -8.86 47.92
C VAL A 50 -23.44 -8.09 48.78
N GLN A 51 -23.69 -7.95 50.09
CA GLN A 51 -22.72 -7.33 51.00
C GLN A 51 -21.41 -8.13 51.05
N ALA A 52 -21.49 -9.46 51.15
CA ALA A 52 -20.30 -10.30 51.17
C ALA A 52 -19.49 -10.22 49.86
N VAL A 53 -20.14 -9.92 48.72
CA VAL A 53 -19.44 -9.64 47.46
C VAL A 53 -18.73 -8.29 47.53
N LYS A 54 -19.40 -7.24 48.05
CA LYS A 54 -18.81 -5.90 48.23
C LYS A 54 -17.60 -5.91 49.15
N ASP A 55 -17.66 -6.65 50.26
CA ASP A 55 -16.56 -6.75 51.23
C ASP A 55 -15.27 -7.31 50.61
N VAL A 56 -15.36 -8.03 49.48
CA VAL A 56 -14.23 -8.53 48.70
C VAL A 56 -13.89 -7.59 47.53
N LEU A 57 -14.91 -7.11 46.83
CA LEU A 57 -14.76 -6.30 45.63
C LEU A 57 -14.19 -4.92 45.93
N ASP A 58 -14.71 -4.22 46.93
CA ASP A 58 -14.35 -2.82 47.21
C ASP A 58 -12.84 -2.69 47.57
N PRO A 59 -12.25 -3.54 48.44
CA PRO A 59 -10.81 -3.53 48.67
C PRO A 59 -9.98 -3.90 47.43
N ALA A 60 -10.45 -4.85 46.63
CA ALA A 60 -9.75 -5.26 45.40
C ALA A 60 -9.73 -4.14 44.36
N LEU A 61 -10.84 -3.39 44.21
CA LEU A 61 -10.90 -2.22 43.35
C LEU A 61 -10.00 -1.09 43.84
N ALA A 62 -9.96 -0.83 45.16
CA ALA A 62 -9.08 0.18 45.73
C ALA A 62 -7.59 -0.14 45.49
N GLU A 63 -7.19 -1.40 45.65
CA GLU A 63 -5.81 -1.83 45.32
C GLU A 63 -5.53 -1.74 43.81
N ALA A 64 -6.49 -2.16 42.98
CA ALA A 64 -6.37 -2.07 41.52
C ALA A 64 -6.26 -0.62 41.03
N GLU A 65 -6.92 0.34 41.69
CA GLU A 65 -6.79 1.77 41.37
C GLU A 65 -5.38 2.28 41.65
N VAL A 66 -4.77 1.88 42.78
CA VAL A 66 -3.39 2.25 43.11
C VAL A 66 -2.38 1.66 42.14
N ILE A 67 -2.52 0.37 41.79
CA ILE A 67 -1.63 -0.30 40.83
C ILE A 67 -1.86 0.27 39.43
N GLY A 68 -3.13 0.43 39.05
CA GLY A 68 -3.56 0.89 37.74
C GLY A 68 -3.07 2.30 37.42
N ALA A 69 -2.99 3.19 38.41
CA ALA A 69 -2.53 4.56 38.26
C ALA A 69 -1.00 4.71 38.09
N GLN A 70 -0.22 3.63 38.16
CA GLN A 70 1.23 3.72 37.98
C GLN A 70 1.57 4.12 36.54
N PRO A 71 2.45 5.11 36.31
CA PRO A 71 2.85 5.51 34.97
C PRO A 71 3.73 4.42 34.33
N VAL A 72 3.48 4.14 33.05
CA VAL A 72 4.24 3.16 32.26
C VAL A 72 4.76 3.71 30.93
N GLY A 73 4.47 4.96 30.60
CA GLY A 73 4.96 5.63 29.41
C GLY A 73 4.20 6.92 29.15
N GLU A 74 4.45 7.55 28.00
CA GLU A 74 3.76 8.74 27.55
C GLU A 74 3.42 8.64 26.05
N VAL A 75 2.36 9.28 25.60
CA VAL A 75 2.04 9.50 24.18
C VAL A 75 2.02 10.98 23.83
N THR A 76 2.43 11.33 22.61
CA THR A 76 2.39 12.71 22.09
C THR A 76 1.04 13.08 21.47
N ALA A 77 0.26 12.09 21.05
CA ALA A 77 -1.07 12.20 20.48
C ALA A 77 -1.82 10.86 20.65
N ASP A 78 -3.13 10.85 20.38
CA ASP A 78 -3.93 9.63 20.45
C ASP A 78 -3.41 8.55 19.49
N ILE A 79 -3.19 7.33 20.01
CA ILE A 79 -2.85 6.14 19.23
C ILE A 79 -4.00 5.16 19.38
N THR A 80 -4.80 5.03 18.33
CA THR A 80 -6.11 4.39 18.41
C THR A 80 -6.32 3.32 17.34
N THR A 81 -7.24 2.40 17.63
CA THR A 81 -7.92 1.54 16.65
C THR A 81 -8.64 2.39 15.60
N ALA A 82 -9.07 1.75 14.52
CA ALA A 82 -9.87 2.42 13.50
C ALA A 82 -11.28 2.66 14.02
N PHE A 83 -11.88 3.76 13.56
CA PHE A 83 -13.26 4.11 13.84
C PHE A 83 -14.11 4.06 12.57
N THR A 84 -15.37 3.69 12.73
CA THR A 84 -16.41 3.79 11.69
C THR A 84 -17.35 4.96 11.98
N GLY A 85 -17.84 5.61 10.92
CA GLY A 85 -18.87 6.66 11.00
C GLY A 85 -18.37 8.05 11.43
N GLY A 86 -17.06 8.24 11.54
CA GLY A 86 -16.44 9.56 11.73
C GLY A 86 -16.23 10.31 10.42
N SER A 87 -15.46 11.40 10.47
CA SER A 87 -15.15 12.24 9.31
C SER A 87 -13.88 13.06 9.54
N TYR A 88 -13.23 13.51 8.46
CA TYR A 88 -12.17 14.51 8.54
C TYR A 88 -12.75 15.90 8.81
N VAL A 89 -12.28 16.56 9.86
CA VAL A 89 -12.63 17.93 10.25
C VAL A 89 -11.32 18.69 10.40
N ASP A 90 -11.19 19.83 9.72
CA ASP A 90 -9.97 20.64 9.72
C ASP A 90 -8.68 19.86 9.38
N GLY A 91 -8.81 18.82 8.55
CA GLY A 91 -7.70 18.00 8.07
C GLY A 91 -7.34 16.81 8.96
N GLU A 92 -8.06 16.54 10.04
CA GLU A 92 -7.82 15.42 10.95
C GLU A 92 -9.07 14.56 11.14
N TYR A 93 -8.89 13.24 11.30
CA TYR A 93 -10.00 12.33 11.50
C TYR A 93 -10.60 12.45 12.91
N VAL A 94 -11.91 12.70 12.96
CA VAL A 94 -12.69 12.77 14.20
C VAL A 94 -13.70 11.62 14.23
N GLY A 95 -13.61 10.79 15.25
CA GLY A 95 -14.52 9.66 15.47
C GLY A 95 -15.90 10.09 16.03
N PRO A 96 -16.94 9.25 15.89
CA PRO A 96 -18.29 9.60 16.34
C PRO A 96 -18.53 9.40 17.85
N GLY A 97 -17.62 8.72 18.54
CA GLY A 97 -17.66 8.53 19.98
C GLY A 97 -16.75 7.38 20.45
N PRO A 98 -16.46 7.29 21.76
CA PRO A 98 -15.39 6.44 22.28
C PRO A 98 -15.78 4.98 22.51
N LEU A 99 -17.03 4.59 22.24
CA LEU A 99 -17.53 3.24 22.50
C LEU A 99 -17.64 2.42 21.21
N PRO A 100 -17.53 1.08 21.26
CA PRO A 100 -17.81 0.23 20.11
C PRO A 100 -19.22 0.44 19.52
N THR A 101 -20.21 0.71 20.37
CA THR A 101 -21.60 1.02 19.96
C THR A 101 -21.73 2.39 19.28
N THR A 102 -20.72 3.24 19.39
CA THR A 102 -20.66 4.58 18.78
C THR A 102 -19.52 4.70 17.77
N GLY A 103 -18.97 3.59 17.28
CA GLY A 103 -18.03 3.58 16.15
C GLY A 103 -16.57 3.24 16.44
N ARG A 104 -16.16 2.98 17.68
CA ARG A 104 -14.82 2.44 18.01
C ARG A 104 -14.66 0.99 17.51
N ASP A 105 -13.42 0.50 17.34
CA ASP A 105 -13.10 -0.92 17.03
C ASP A 105 -13.64 -1.35 15.65
N ASP A 106 -13.41 -0.52 14.62
CA ASP A 106 -13.64 -0.91 13.21
C ASP A 106 -12.60 -1.91 12.74
N ARG A 107 -12.91 -3.19 12.91
CA ARG A 107 -12.03 -4.31 12.55
C ARG A 107 -11.85 -4.54 11.06
N ALA A 108 -12.62 -3.85 10.22
CA ALA A 108 -12.47 -3.93 8.77
C ALA A 108 -11.42 -2.96 8.24
N SER A 109 -10.90 -2.06 9.09
CA SER A 109 -9.94 -1.04 8.70
C SER A 109 -8.64 -1.13 9.51
N GLU A 110 -7.55 -0.80 8.84
CA GLU A 110 -6.21 -0.69 9.44
C GLU A 110 -6.18 0.45 10.46
N SER A 111 -5.30 0.37 11.47
CA SER A 111 -5.23 1.37 12.53
C SER A 111 -3.82 1.63 13.05
N ALA A 112 -3.58 2.87 13.51
CA ALA A 112 -2.31 3.27 14.09
C ALA A 112 -1.93 2.40 15.30
N LEU A 113 -2.89 2.06 16.17
CA LEU A 113 -2.63 1.19 17.32
C LEU A 113 -2.31 -0.26 16.91
N GLY A 114 -2.98 -0.78 15.88
CA GLY A 114 -2.68 -2.11 15.36
C GLY A 114 -1.26 -2.21 14.82
N ASN A 115 -0.84 -1.20 14.06
CA ASN A 115 0.52 -1.14 13.51
C ASN A 115 1.56 -0.98 14.64
N LEU A 116 1.31 -0.14 15.64
CA LEU A 116 2.20 0.01 16.79
C LEU A 116 2.36 -1.30 17.59
N VAL A 117 1.27 -2.03 17.84
CA VAL A 117 1.33 -3.32 18.55
C VAL A 117 2.07 -4.36 17.71
N ALA A 118 1.88 -4.36 16.39
CA ALA A 118 2.64 -5.22 15.49
C ALA A 118 4.15 -4.89 15.49
N SER A 119 4.53 -3.61 15.42
CA SER A 119 5.94 -3.20 15.60
C SER A 119 6.48 -3.63 16.95
N SER A 120 5.71 -3.45 18.03
CA SER A 120 6.10 -3.91 19.37
C SER A 120 6.38 -5.41 19.44
N LEU A 121 5.57 -6.23 18.76
CA LEU A 121 5.78 -7.67 18.65
C LEU A 121 7.08 -8.00 17.92
N ARG A 122 7.32 -7.37 16.77
CA ARG A 122 8.58 -7.54 16.01
C ARG A 122 9.76 -7.18 16.90
N ASP A 123 9.78 -5.98 17.45
CA ASP A 123 10.91 -5.43 18.22
C ASP A 123 11.21 -6.28 19.45
N THR A 124 10.18 -6.68 20.18
CA THR A 124 10.33 -7.51 21.40
C THR A 124 10.94 -8.88 21.10
N LEU A 125 10.66 -9.43 19.92
CA LEU A 125 11.08 -10.78 19.49
C LEU A 125 12.21 -10.78 18.46
N ALA A 126 12.74 -9.61 18.07
CA ALA A 126 13.81 -9.46 17.08
C ALA A 126 15.12 -10.13 17.52
N ASP A 127 15.40 -10.19 18.82
CA ASP A 127 16.56 -10.92 19.35
C ASP A 127 16.43 -12.42 18.98
N PRO A 128 17.42 -13.05 18.33
CA PRO A 128 17.41 -14.48 18.01
C PRO A 128 17.20 -15.40 19.23
N ALA A 129 17.59 -14.95 20.43
CA ALA A 129 17.34 -15.63 21.69
C ALA A 129 15.87 -15.57 22.13
N ARG A 130 15.05 -14.71 21.52
CA ARG A 130 13.59 -14.57 21.78
C ARG A 130 12.72 -14.99 20.60
N GLY A 131 13.27 -15.05 19.39
CA GLY A 131 12.52 -15.52 18.22
C GLY A 131 13.15 -15.16 16.89
N GLY A 132 13.91 -14.07 16.82
CA GLY A 132 14.52 -13.58 15.58
C GLY A 132 13.50 -13.03 14.59
N ALA A 133 12.48 -12.31 15.07
CA ALA A 133 11.37 -11.84 14.23
C ALA A 133 11.80 -10.79 13.18
N ASP A 134 11.34 -10.97 11.94
CA ASP A 134 11.53 -10.05 10.82
C ASP A 134 10.35 -9.08 10.69
N LEU A 135 9.13 -9.55 11.01
CA LEU A 135 7.91 -8.75 11.00
C LEU A 135 6.97 -9.14 12.15
N GLY A 136 6.06 -8.24 12.50
CA GLY A 136 5.02 -8.45 13.50
C GLY A 136 3.62 -8.39 12.91
N VAL A 137 2.70 -9.20 13.45
CA VAL A 137 1.30 -9.29 13.00
C VAL A 137 0.36 -9.42 14.19
N VAL A 138 -0.69 -8.60 14.20
CA VAL A 138 -1.78 -8.64 15.19
C VAL A 138 -3.15 -8.60 14.52
N ASN A 139 -4.12 -9.33 15.07
CA ASN A 139 -5.52 -9.24 14.64
C ASN A 139 -6.22 -8.05 15.32
N PRO A 140 -7.16 -7.39 14.62
CA PRO A 140 -7.79 -6.17 15.14
C PRO A 140 -8.65 -6.47 16.37
N GLY A 141 -9.19 -7.70 16.49
CA GLY A 141 -9.97 -8.14 17.66
C GLY A 141 -9.15 -8.24 18.96
N GLY A 142 -7.82 -8.36 18.85
CA GLY A 142 -6.87 -8.39 19.97
C GLY A 142 -6.75 -7.06 20.70
N LEU A 143 -7.10 -5.94 20.04
CA LEU A 143 -7.00 -4.58 20.58
C LEU A 143 -8.28 -4.21 21.30
N ARG A 144 -8.21 -3.99 22.62
CA ARG A 144 -9.42 -3.86 23.47
C ARG A 144 -9.63 -2.45 24.01
N ASN A 145 -8.63 -1.58 23.90
CA ASN A 145 -8.73 -0.18 24.27
C ASN A 145 -7.74 0.67 23.47
N GLU A 146 -7.81 1.99 23.67
CA GLU A 146 -6.99 2.99 23.02
C GLU A 146 -5.87 3.51 23.95
N LEU A 147 -4.85 4.14 23.38
CA LEU A 147 -3.94 5.02 24.11
C LEU A 147 -4.30 6.47 23.77
N LEU A 148 -4.94 7.17 24.71
CA LEU A 148 -5.35 8.56 24.52
C LEU A 148 -4.35 9.48 25.22
N VAL A 149 -4.10 10.66 24.66
CA VAL A 149 -3.20 11.65 25.26
C VAL A 149 -3.73 12.16 26.60
N GLY A 150 -5.05 12.17 26.80
CA GLY A 150 -5.65 12.62 28.07
C GLY A 150 -5.26 14.06 28.42
N GLU A 151 -5.06 14.33 29.72
CA GLU A 151 -4.69 15.67 30.22
C GLU A 151 -3.18 15.92 30.22
N ASP A 152 -2.36 14.88 30.38
CA ASP A 152 -0.93 14.98 30.64
C ASP A 152 -0.05 14.07 29.75
N GLY A 153 -0.64 13.32 28.82
CA GLY A 153 0.06 12.39 27.93
C GLY A 153 0.48 11.09 28.60
N VAL A 154 0.24 10.90 29.90
CA VAL A 154 0.76 9.75 30.65
C VAL A 154 -0.08 8.52 30.35
N ILE A 155 0.59 7.43 29.97
CA ILE A 155 0.00 6.10 29.90
C ILE A 155 0.11 5.47 31.27
N THR A 156 -1.03 5.12 31.86
CA THR A 156 -1.09 4.37 33.11
C THR A 156 -1.06 2.86 32.87
N TYR A 157 -0.69 2.09 33.90
CA TYR A 157 -0.70 0.63 33.85
C TYR A 157 -2.08 0.09 33.47
N ALA A 158 -3.16 0.69 34.00
CA ALA A 158 -4.52 0.30 33.69
C ALA A 158 -4.86 0.50 32.20
N GLU A 159 -4.45 1.62 31.62
CA GLU A 159 -4.67 1.93 30.20
C GLU A 159 -3.88 0.98 29.30
N ALA A 160 -2.58 0.77 29.59
CA ALA A 160 -1.76 -0.17 28.85
C ALA A 160 -2.32 -1.61 28.91
N ASN A 161 -2.71 -2.08 30.10
CA ASN A 161 -3.32 -3.40 30.27
C ASN A 161 -4.69 -3.50 29.56
N ALA A 162 -5.44 -2.41 29.46
CA ALA A 162 -6.74 -2.40 28.78
C ALA A 162 -6.60 -2.57 27.26
N VAL A 163 -5.45 -2.25 26.65
CA VAL A 163 -5.19 -2.49 25.22
C VAL A 163 -5.06 -3.99 24.93
N LEU A 164 -4.24 -4.72 25.69
CA LEU A 164 -3.95 -6.15 25.52
C LEU A 164 -4.25 -6.96 26.79
N PRO A 165 -5.53 -7.22 27.13
CA PRO A 165 -5.93 -7.79 28.41
C PRO A 165 -5.98 -9.34 28.43
N PHE A 166 -5.45 -10.03 27.42
CA PHE A 166 -5.73 -11.45 27.20
C PHE A 166 -4.73 -12.42 27.83
N VAL A 167 -3.55 -11.95 28.23
CA VAL A 167 -2.51 -12.80 28.83
C VAL A 167 -2.05 -13.88 27.83
N ASN A 168 -2.03 -13.56 26.53
CA ASN A 168 -1.50 -14.43 25.49
C ASN A 168 0.02 -14.49 25.56
N ASN A 169 0.62 -15.61 25.18
CA ASN A 169 2.08 -15.65 24.97
C ASN A 169 2.46 -15.05 23.61
N LEU A 170 3.65 -14.43 23.56
CA LEU A 170 4.29 -13.96 22.34
C LEU A 170 5.03 -15.11 21.64
N TRP A 171 4.67 -15.35 20.38
CA TRP A 171 5.18 -16.46 19.57
C TRP A 171 5.87 -15.93 18.32
N THR A 172 6.79 -16.73 17.79
CA THR A 172 7.27 -16.57 16.42
C THR A 172 6.98 -17.83 15.61
N VAL A 173 6.66 -17.67 14.33
CA VAL A 173 6.44 -18.75 13.36
C VAL A 173 7.17 -18.39 12.07
N THR A 174 7.88 -19.34 11.46
CA THR A 174 8.50 -19.13 10.15
C THR A 174 7.49 -19.44 9.05
N LEU A 175 7.22 -18.46 8.18
CA LEU A 175 6.40 -18.59 6.98
C LEU A 175 7.27 -18.41 5.74
N THR A 176 6.96 -19.12 4.66
CA THR A 176 7.50 -18.76 3.33
C THR A 176 6.87 -17.45 2.83
N GLY A 177 7.50 -16.76 1.89
CA GLY A 177 6.92 -15.55 1.29
C GLY A 177 5.53 -15.82 0.67
N ALA A 178 5.32 -16.98 0.06
CA ALA A 178 4.01 -17.40 -0.43
C ALA A 178 2.98 -17.53 0.71
N GLN A 179 3.38 -18.02 1.87
CA GLN A 179 2.52 -18.09 3.07
C GLN A 179 2.28 -16.72 3.71
N VAL A 180 3.22 -15.77 3.59
CA VAL A 180 2.99 -14.37 3.98
C VAL A 180 1.91 -13.73 3.09
N VAL A 181 1.95 -13.99 1.78
CA VAL A 181 0.88 -13.56 0.86
C VAL A 181 -0.45 -14.22 1.23
N GLU A 182 -0.46 -15.52 1.51
CA GLU A 182 -1.66 -16.22 1.95
C GLU A 182 -2.21 -15.66 3.28
N LEU A 183 -1.33 -15.26 4.22
CA LEU A 183 -1.74 -14.62 5.48
C LEU A 183 -2.52 -13.33 5.20
N LEU A 184 -2.05 -12.51 4.26
CA LEU A 184 -2.73 -11.28 3.87
C LEU A 184 -4.04 -11.57 3.12
N GLU A 185 -4.09 -12.61 2.28
CA GLU A 185 -5.33 -13.08 1.62
C GLU A 185 -6.36 -13.58 2.63
N GLN A 186 -5.92 -14.21 3.74
CA GLN A 186 -6.82 -14.68 4.79
C GLN A 186 -7.52 -13.53 5.54
N GLN A 187 -7.14 -12.27 5.32
CA GLN A 187 -7.95 -11.12 5.76
C GLN A 187 -9.34 -11.12 5.13
N TRP A 188 -9.52 -11.65 3.91
CA TRP A 188 -10.83 -11.96 3.33
C TRP A 188 -11.33 -13.30 3.89
N GLN A 189 -12.10 -13.19 4.96
CA GLN A 189 -12.39 -14.29 5.88
C GLN A 189 -13.30 -15.36 5.26
N THR A 190 -12.97 -16.62 5.52
CA THR A 190 -13.78 -17.79 5.18
C THR A 190 -13.96 -18.72 6.39
N ASN A 191 -15.15 -19.30 6.51
CA ASN A 191 -15.39 -20.44 7.40
C ASN A 191 -14.66 -21.69 6.86
N PRO A 192 -14.45 -22.73 7.69
CA PRO A 192 -13.81 -23.97 7.24
C PRO A 192 -14.50 -24.68 6.06
N ASP A 193 -15.79 -24.42 5.83
CA ASP A 193 -16.56 -24.96 4.70
C ASP A 193 -16.52 -24.05 3.45
N GLY A 194 -15.70 -23.00 3.47
CA GLY A 194 -15.57 -22.00 2.40
C GLY A 194 -16.65 -20.92 2.41
N THR A 195 -17.64 -20.98 3.30
CA THR A 195 -18.70 -19.96 3.36
C THR A 195 -18.20 -18.66 4.03
N ARG A 196 -18.92 -17.55 3.82
CA ARG A 196 -18.55 -16.26 4.42
C ARG A 196 -19.07 -16.11 5.85
N PRO A 197 -18.22 -15.74 6.83
CA PRO A 197 -18.65 -15.37 8.16
C PRO A 197 -19.31 -13.98 8.18
N SER A 198 -19.93 -13.62 9.32
CA SER A 198 -20.57 -12.31 9.49
C SER A 198 -19.60 -11.13 9.44
N ARG A 199 -18.31 -11.38 9.73
CA ARG A 199 -17.21 -10.43 9.53
C ARG A 199 -16.40 -10.92 8.33
N PRO A 200 -16.73 -10.48 7.11
CA PRO A 200 -16.12 -11.00 5.89
C PRO A 200 -14.68 -10.50 5.67
N TYR A 201 -14.24 -9.50 6.44
CA TYR A 201 -12.88 -8.97 6.41
C TYR A 201 -12.38 -8.66 7.82
N LEU A 202 -11.09 -8.92 8.08
CA LEU A 202 -10.38 -8.52 9.30
C LEU A 202 -9.05 -7.87 8.90
N ALA A 203 -8.90 -6.57 9.13
CA ALA A 203 -7.67 -5.84 8.82
C ALA A 203 -6.58 -6.16 9.85
N LEU A 204 -5.52 -6.86 9.43
CA LEU A 204 -4.36 -7.12 10.28
C LEU A 204 -3.62 -5.80 10.56
N GLY A 205 -3.12 -5.63 11.78
CA GLY A 205 -2.05 -4.68 12.07
C GLY A 205 -0.70 -5.32 11.71
N LEU A 206 0.14 -4.57 11.01
CA LEU A 206 1.44 -5.01 10.53
C LEU A 206 2.53 -4.08 11.06
N SER A 207 3.73 -4.61 11.30
CA SER A 207 4.87 -3.78 11.72
C SER A 207 5.23 -2.76 10.65
N ASP A 208 5.85 -1.67 11.08
CA ASP A 208 6.20 -0.50 10.26
C ASP A 208 7.07 -0.78 9.02
N ASN A 209 7.74 -1.93 8.98
CA ASN A 209 8.54 -2.37 7.86
C ASN A 209 7.77 -3.16 6.78
N VAL A 210 6.47 -3.41 6.97
CA VAL A 210 5.64 -4.13 6.00
C VAL A 210 4.75 -3.15 5.23
N SER A 211 4.74 -3.26 3.91
CA SER A 211 3.80 -2.55 3.03
C SER A 211 3.31 -3.50 1.95
N TRP A 212 2.07 -3.33 1.48
CA TRP A 212 1.47 -4.18 0.46
C TRP A 212 0.38 -3.46 -0.32
N THR A 213 0.13 -3.93 -1.53
CA THR A 213 -0.93 -3.40 -2.39
C THR A 213 -2.02 -4.43 -2.64
N ALA A 214 -3.26 -3.97 -2.74
CA ALA A 214 -4.43 -4.80 -2.98
C ALA A 214 -5.17 -4.40 -4.25
N ALA A 215 -5.73 -5.37 -4.98
CA ALA A 215 -6.54 -5.13 -6.17
C ALA A 215 -7.95 -4.60 -5.86
N THR A 216 -8.38 -4.66 -4.59
CA THR A 216 -9.75 -4.33 -4.21
C THR A 216 -9.86 -3.80 -2.78
N ALA A 217 -10.82 -2.89 -2.58
CA ALA A 217 -11.29 -2.46 -1.27
C ALA A 217 -12.50 -3.28 -0.77
N ASP A 218 -13.08 -4.14 -1.61
CA ASP A 218 -14.28 -4.90 -1.27
C ASP A 218 -13.98 -5.95 -0.18
N PRO A 219 -14.55 -5.84 1.03
CA PRO A 219 -14.41 -6.88 2.06
C PRO A 219 -15.10 -8.20 1.64
N ASN A 220 -15.95 -8.12 0.59
CA ASN A 220 -16.64 -9.11 -0.23
C ASN A 220 -15.78 -10.01 -1.13
N ALA A 221 -14.56 -9.59 -1.46
CA ALA A 221 -13.79 -10.26 -2.51
C ALA A 221 -13.44 -11.71 -2.15
N GLU A 222 -13.31 -12.57 -3.16
CA GLU A 222 -12.87 -13.95 -2.99
C GLU A 222 -11.36 -13.94 -2.68
N PRO A 223 -10.88 -14.57 -1.59
CA PRO A 223 -9.46 -14.64 -1.29
C PRO A 223 -8.69 -15.42 -2.36
N GLY A 224 -7.46 -15.00 -2.64
CA GLY A 224 -6.48 -15.72 -3.47
C GLY A 224 -5.78 -14.86 -4.53
N ASP A 225 -6.43 -13.80 -5.02
CA ASP A 225 -5.93 -12.93 -6.10
C ASP A 225 -6.03 -11.43 -5.75
N ASN A 226 -6.23 -11.07 -4.48
CA ASN A 226 -6.40 -9.69 -4.05
C ASN A 226 -5.10 -9.00 -3.69
N VAL A 227 -4.06 -9.72 -3.27
CA VAL A 227 -2.74 -9.19 -2.90
C VAL A 227 -1.89 -9.08 -4.16
N LEU A 228 -1.49 -7.87 -4.52
CA LEU A 228 -0.74 -7.59 -5.75
C LEU A 228 0.77 -7.56 -5.51
N SER A 229 1.21 -6.96 -4.40
CA SER A 229 2.61 -6.90 -4.00
C SER A 229 2.74 -6.80 -2.49
N VAL A 230 3.85 -7.30 -1.96
CA VAL A 230 4.22 -7.18 -0.54
C VAL A 230 5.70 -6.83 -0.49
N THR A 231 6.07 -5.89 0.38
CA THR A 231 7.44 -5.54 0.72
C THR A 231 7.68 -5.65 2.21
N ILE A 232 8.85 -6.13 2.59
CA ILE A 232 9.34 -6.20 3.97
C ILE A 232 10.72 -5.56 4.00
N ASP A 233 10.94 -4.59 4.89
CA ASP A 233 12.16 -3.77 4.96
C ASP A 233 12.46 -3.07 3.62
N GLY A 234 11.41 -2.63 2.93
CA GLY A 234 11.50 -2.00 1.61
C GLY A 234 11.68 -2.98 0.45
N GLU A 235 12.08 -4.23 0.71
CA GLU A 235 12.37 -5.22 -0.33
C GLU A 235 11.13 -6.06 -0.71
N PRO A 236 10.91 -6.37 -2.01
CA PRO A 236 9.85 -7.27 -2.44
C PRO A 236 9.95 -8.65 -1.78
N VAL A 237 8.81 -9.19 -1.35
CA VAL A 237 8.74 -10.54 -0.80
C VAL A 237 9.07 -11.59 -1.87
N ASP A 238 10.09 -12.41 -1.63
CA ASP A 238 10.41 -13.59 -2.42
C ASP A 238 9.51 -14.74 -1.95
N PRO A 239 8.68 -15.34 -2.83
CA PRO A 239 7.76 -16.40 -2.46
C PRO A 239 8.42 -17.63 -1.83
N ASP A 240 9.69 -17.90 -2.17
CA ASP A 240 10.44 -19.08 -1.69
C ASP A 240 11.32 -18.77 -0.46
N ALA A 241 11.49 -17.50 -0.10
CA ALA A 241 12.25 -17.09 1.08
C ALA A 241 11.46 -17.33 2.38
N GLU A 242 12.19 -17.48 3.48
CA GLU A 242 11.63 -17.66 4.82
C GLU A 242 11.59 -16.33 5.58
N TYR A 243 10.46 -16.07 6.24
CA TYR A 243 10.20 -14.87 7.03
C TYR A 243 9.71 -15.28 8.43
N ARG A 244 10.34 -14.73 9.46
CA ARG A 244 10.02 -15.00 10.86
C ARG A 244 8.98 -14.01 11.37
N VAL A 245 7.74 -14.49 11.54
CA VAL A 245 6.61 -13.66 11.94
C VAL A 245 6.38 -13.71 13.44
N ALA A 246 6.47 -12.57 14.12
CA ALA A 246 6.05 -12.39 15.50
C ALA A 246 4.53 -12.19 15.58
N THR A 247 3.86 -12.93 16.46
CA THR A 247 2.43 -12.80 16.69
C THR A 247 2.04 -13.32 18.08
N PHE A 248 0.76 -13.24 18.45
CA PHE A 248 0.24 -13.87 19.66
C PHE A 248 -0.05 -15.35 19.43
N SER A 249 0.11 -16.15 20.48
CA SER A 249 -0.25 -17.59 20.48
C SER A 249 -1.66 -17.88 19.93
N PHE A 250 -2.63 -16.97 20.11
CA PHE A 250 -3.96 -17.06 19.49
C PHE A 250 -3.92 -17.16 17.96
N LEU A 251 -3.16 -16.29 17.29
CA LEU A 251 -3.01 -16.32 15.84
C LEU A 251 -2.08 -17.44 15.38
N ALA A 252 -0.98 -17.67 16.10
CA ALA A 252 -0.03 -18.74 15.80
C ALA A 252 -0.69 -20.14 15.78
N THR A 253 -1.85 -20.29 16.45
CA THR A 253 -2.65 -21.52 16.48
C THR A 253 -3.86 -21.53 15.55
N GLY A 254 -3.96 -20.55 14.62
CA GLY A 254 -5.02 -20.47 13.62
C GLY A 254 -6.27 -19.69 14.06
N GLY A 255 -6.18 -18.88 15.11
CA GLY A 255 -7.24 -17.98 15.56
C GLY A 255 -7.71 -17.01 14.46
N ASP A 256 -8.95 -16.53 14.57
CA ASP A 256 -9.57 -15.62 13.58
C ASP A 256 -9.42 -16.08 12.11
N ASN A 257 -9.44 -17.40 11.89
CA ASN A 257 -9.29 -18.05 10.58
C ASN A 257 -7.96 -17.80 9.86
N PHE A 258 -6.93 -17.28 10.54
CA PHE A 258 -5.57 -17.13 10.00
C PHE A 258 -4.81 -18.47 10.07
N ARG A 259 -5.33 -19.47 9.34
CA ARG A 259 -4.92 -20.88 9.41
C ARG A 259 -3.52 -21.12 8.87
N VAL A 260 -3.01 -20.24 8.01
CA VAL A 260 -1.68 -20.38 7.42
C VAL A 260 -0.57 -20.46 8.48
N PHE A 261 -0.77 -19.84 9.66
CA PHE A 261 0.16 -19.98 10.79
C PHE A 261 0.36 -21.43 11.24
N THR A 262 -0.65 -22.29 11.09
CA THR A 262 -0.56 -23.72 11.46
C THR A 262 0.23 -24.54 10.43
N GLU A 263 0.51 -23.95 9.27
CA GLU A 263 1.30 -24.54 8.18
C GLU A 263 2.75 -24.04 8.18
N GLY A 264 3.05 -23.02 8.98
CA GLY A 264 4.39 -22.51 9.20
C GLY A 264 5.29 -23.48 9.97
N THR A 265 6.59 -23.20 9.93
CA THR A 265 7.62 -24.01 10.56
C THR A 265 8.22 -23.32 11.80
N ASP A 266 8.97 -24.09 12.59
CA ASP A 266 9.68 -23.64 13.79
C ASP A 266 8.89 -22.72 14.74
N PRO A 267 7.64 -23.06 15.11
CA PRO A 267 6.86 -22.27 16.05
C PRO A 267 7.58 -22.23 17.41
N ARG A 268 7.78 -21.02 17.94
CA ARG A 268 8.53 -20.81 19.18
C ARG A 268 7.77 -19.88 20.11
N ASP A 269 7.45 -20.41 21.29
CA ASP A 269 7.01 -19.61 22.43
C ASP A 269 8.23 -18.90 23.06
N SER A 270 8.14 -17.58 23.19
CA SER A 270 9.19 -16.77 23.84
C SER A 270 9.19 -16.90 25.37
N GLY A 271 8.09 -17.39 25.96
CA GLY A 271 7.83 -17.39 27.39
C GLY A 271 7.37 -16.03 27.93
N LEU A 272 7.26 -15.01 27.07
CA LEU A 272 6.75 -13.69 27.42
C LEU A 272 5.23 -13.63 27.26
N VAL A 273 4.58 -12.93 28.17
CA VAL A 273 3.14 -12.66 28.16
C VAL A 273 2.89 -11.26 27.58
N ASP A 274 1.85 -11.13 26.76
CA ASP A 274 1.44 -9.92 26.04
C ASP A 274 1.45 -8.66 26.91
N ARG A 275 0.80 -8.68 28.07
CA ARG A 275 0.72 -7.56 28.99
C ARG A 275 2.10 -7.09 29.44
N GLU A 276 2.98 -8.02 29.81
CA GLU A 276 4.30 -7.67 30.35
C GLU A 276 5.23 -7.18 29.25
N ALA A 277 5.21 -7.84 28.09
CA ALA A 277 5.97 -7.41 26.91
C ALA A 277 5.52 -6.02 26.42
N TRP A 278 4.21 -5.79 26.32
CA TRP A 278 3.64 -4.52 25.89
C TRP A 278 3.98 -3.38 26.84
N ILE A 279 3.81 -3.58 28.14
CA ILE A 279 4.14 -2.55 29.14
C ILE A 279 5.64 -2.24 29.12
N ALA A 280 6.50 -3.25 28.99
CA ALA A 280 7.95 -3.03 28.86
C ALA A 280 8.28 -2.22 27.59
N TYR A 281 7.63 -2.54 26.46
CA TYR A 281 7.80 -1.80 25.21
C TYR A 281 7.40 -0.32 25.35
N LEU A 282 6.27 -0.04 26.00
CA LEU A 282 5.83 1.34 26.28
C LEU A 282 6.84 2.11 27.14
N GLN A 283 7.42 1.46 28.15
CA GLN A 283 8.43 2.05 29.03
C GLN A 283 9.73 2.37 28.27
N GLU A 284 10.15 1.49 27.36
CA GLU A 284 11.40 1.62 26.60
C GLU A 284 11.31 2.65 25.47
N ASN A 285 10.10 2.88 24.93
CA ASN A 285 9.88 3.74 23.75
C ASN A 285 9.13 5.05 24.08
N SER A 286 9.15 5.48 25.35
CA SER A 286 8.45 6.68 25.79
C SER A 286 9.23 7.98 25.47
N PRO A 287 8.57 9.05 24.96
CA PRO A 287 7.17 9.12 24.54
C PRO A 287 6.94 8.51 23.14
N LEU A 288 5.78 7.87 22.97
CA LEU A 288 5.34 7.31 21.70
C LEU A 288 4.55 8.34 20.88
N SER A 289 4.70 8.30 19.56
CA SER A 289 3.89 9.10 18.63
C SER A 289 3.17 8.18 17.65
N PRO A 290 1.92 8.48 17.24
CA PRO A 290 1.25 7.69 16.23
C PRO A 290 1.98 7.80 14.89
N SER A 291 2.10 6.68 14.18
CA SER A 291 2.32 6.69 12.73
C SER A 291 0.96 6.58 12.04
N PHE A 292 0.72 7.45 11.07
CA PHE A 292 -0.51 7.44 10.28
C PHE A 292 -0.33 6.91 8.86
N ALA A 293 0.88 6.44 8.53
CA ALA A 293 1.12 5.75 7.28
C ALA A 293 0.41 4.40 7.28
N ARG A 294 -0.28 4.08 6.18
CA ARG A 294 -0.88 2.77 5.95
C ARG A 294 0.14 1.81 5.37
N SER A 295 0.06 0.57 5.80
CA SER A 295 0.72 -0.57 5.20
C SER A 295 -0.02 -1.06 3.95
N ARG A 296 -1.34 -0.85 3.84
CA ARG A 296 -2.14 -1.27 2.68
C ARG A 296 -2.62 -0.10 1.83
N VAL A 297 -2.35 -0.16 0.53
CA VAL A 297 -2.98 0.71 -0.49
C VAL A 297 -3.73 -0.13 -1.53
N VAL A 298 -4.91 0.31 -1.96
CA VAL A 298 -5.63 -0.33 -3.07
C VAL A 298 -5.17 0.31 -4.38
N VAL A 299 -4.72 -0.52 -5.31
CA VAL A 299 -4.24 -0.13 -6.64
C VAL A 299 -5.23 -0.67 -7.67
N GLY A 300 -5.60 0.19 -8.64
CA GLY A 300 -6.40 -0.20 -9.79
C GLY A 300 -5.64 -1.10 -10.78
N ASP A 301 -5.99 -1.00 -12.06
CA ASP A 301 -5.31 -1.78 -13.09
C ASP A 301 -3.80 -1.47 -13.13
N LEU A 302 -2.98 -2.52 -13.11
CA LEU A 302 -1.53 -2.37 -13.21
C LEU A 302 -1.16 -1.88 -14.62
N PRO A 303 -0.25 -0.90 -14.73
CA PRO A 303 0.04 -0.23 -16.00
C PRO A 303 0.78 -1.10 -17.03
N GLY A 304 1.46 -2.17 -16.61
CA GLY A 304 2.18 -3.07 -17.53
C GLY A 304 3.42 -2.43 -18.14
N ALA A 305 3.55 -2.51 -19.48
CA ALA A 305 4.69 -2.00 -20.23
C ALA A 305 4.40 -0.62 -20.85
N VAL A 306 5.33 0.33 -20.70
CA VAL A 306 5.22 1.72 -21.15
C VAL A 306 6.54 2.15 -21.77
N ALA A 307 6.50 2.79 -22.95
CA ALA A 307 7.73 3.28 -23.58
C ALA A 307 8.27 4.52 -22.86
N ALA A 308 9.59 4.66 -22.80
CA ALA A 308 10.23 5.88 -22.31
C ALA A 308 9.72 7.11 -23.10
N GLY A 309 9.31 8.15 -22.36
CA GLY A 309 8.67 9.36 -22.90
C GLY A 309 7.14 9.30 -23.01
N GLU A 310 6.49 8.16 -22.72
CA GLU A 310 5.03 8.04 -22.66
C GLU A 310 4.49 8.15 -21.23
N ASP A 311 3.18 8.39 -21.12
CA ASP A 311 2.49 8.52 -19.83
C ASP A 311 2.08 7.15 -19.28
N VAL A 312 2.31 6.95 -17.99
CA VAL A 312 1.79 5.86 -17.16
C VAL A 312 0.76 6.43 -16.19
N SER A 313 -0.38 5.76 -16.03
CA SER A 313 -1.44 6.20 -15.10
C SER A 313 -1.78 5.08 -14.13
N VAL A 314 -2.01 5.43 -12.86
CA VAL A 314 -2.46 4.51 -11.82
C VAL A 314 -3.54 5.13 -10.96
N GLU A 315 -4.55 4.32 -10.61
CA GLU A 315 -5.59 4.66 -9.65
C GLU A 315 -5.25 4.08 -8.28
N LEU A 316 -5.37 4.91 -7.24
CA LEU A 316 -5.03 4.59 -5.86
C LEU A 316 -6.23 4.90 -4.98
N SER A 317 -6.49 4.04 -3.98
CA SER A 317 -7.49 4.32 -2.95
C SER A 317 -7.11 3.68 -1.61
N GLY A 318 -7.84 4.05 -0.56
CA GLY A 318 -7.51 3.61 0.80
C GLY A 318 -6.21 4.24 1.30
N LEU A 319 -5.95 5.51 0.94
CA LEU A 319 -4.77 6.25 1.40
C LEU A 319 -4.90 6.78 2.83
N ASP A 320 -6.14 6.88 3.32
CA ASP A 320 -6.52 7.57 4.54
C ASP A 320 -6.82 6.58 5.68
N LEU A 321 -6.27 6.83 6.89
CA LEU A 321 -6.57 6.07 8.12
C LEU A 321 -7.72 6.69 8.91
N THR A 322 -8.51 5.86 9.59
CA THR A 322 -9.62 6.30 10.44
C THR A 322 -9.33 6.16 11.94
N SER A 323 -8.05 6.17 12.34
CA SER A 323 -7.63 6.40 13.72
C SER A 323 -7.84 7.88 14.08
N LEU A 324 -8.15 8.18 15.35
CA LEU A 324 -8.30 9.56 15.81
C LEU A 324 -7.03 10.39 15.56
N GLY A 325 -7.20 11.61 15.07
CA GLY A 325 -6.10 12.53 14.78
C GLY A 325 -5.31 12.19 13.50
N ALA A 326 -5.64 11.10 12.80
CA ALA A 326 -5.01 10.79 11.53
C ALA A 326 -5.25 11.93 10.53
N PRO A 327 -4.20 12.44 9.86
CA PRO A 327 -4.37 13.53 8.93
C PRO A 327 -5.01 13.04 7.62
N GLN A 328 -5.82 13.89 7.01
CA GLN A 328 -6.36 13.67 5.68
C GLN A 328 -5.25 13.87 4.65
N ASN A 329 -5.02 12.88 3.78
CA ASN A 329 -4.10 13.10 2.67
C ASN A 329 -4.70 14.05 1.64
N THR A 330 -3.88 14.95 1.11
CA THR A 330 -4.30 15.96 0.13
C THR A 330 -3.60 15.83 -1.21
N GLU A 331 -2.45 15.15 -1.26
CA GLU A 331 -1.64 14.99 -2.46
C GLU A 331 -0.89 13.65 -2.41
N VAL A 332 -0.67 13.06 -3.58
CA VAL A 332 0.31 12.00 -3.79
C VAL A 332 1.42 12.50 -4.71
N THR A 333 2.65 12.07 -4.45
CA THR A 333 3.82 12.30 -5.29
C THR A 333 4.34 10.97 -5.80
N GLY A 334 4.60 10.87 -7.10
CA GLY A 334 5.16 9.68 -7.74
C GLY A 334 6.63 9.83 -8.07
N TYR A 335 7.36 8.74 -7.90
CA TYR A 335 8.77 8.57 -8.23
C TYR A 335 8.92 7.32 -9.09
N LEU A 336 9.71 7.41 -10.17
CA LEU A 336 10.02 6.24 -10.99
C LEU A 336 11.40 5.72 -10.57
N VAL A 337 11.41 4.54 -9.98
CA VAL A 337 12.60 3.96 -9.33
C VAL A 337 12.89 2.58 -9.93
N PRO A 338 14.15 2.25 -10.28
CA PRO A 338 14.50 0.90 -10.72
C PRO A 338 14.10 -0.12 -9.64
N ARG A 339 13.51 -1.26 -10.04
CA ARG A 339 12.95 -2.20 -9.06
C ARG A 339 14.00 -2.82 -8.12
N ASP A 340 15.21 -3.02 -8.62
CA ASP A 340 16.32 -3.66 -7.90
C ASP A 340 17.12 -2.67 -7.03
N GLU A 341 16.72 -1.38 -6.98
CA GLU A 341 17.33 -0.39 -6.09
C GLU A 341 16.56 -0.27 -4.77
N GLU A 342 17.31 -0.15 -3.68
CA GLU A 342 16.77 0.11 -2.35
C GLU A 342 16.04 1.46 -2.35
N LEU A 343 14.82 1.49 -1.85
CA LEU A 343 14.07 2.73 -1.71
C LEU A 343 14.54 3.46 -0.47
N ASP A 344 14.96 4.72 -0.65
CA ASP A 344 15.24 5.63 0.45
C ASP A 344 14.06 6.61 0.63
N PRO A 345 13.22 6.45 1.68
CA PRO A 345 12.19 7.41 2.08
C PRO A 345 12.69 8.84 2.26
N GLU A 346 13.96 9.01 2.64
CA GLU A 346 14.58 10.33 2.86
C GLU A 346 15.12 10.96 1.57
N ASP A 347 15.40 10.16 0.54
CA ASP A 347 15.86 10.60 -0.78
C ASP A 347 15.16 9.85 -1.92
N PRO A 348 13.87 10.13 -2.18
CA PRO A 348 13.08 9.39 -3.15
C PRO A 348 13.43 9.69 -4.63
N GLY A 349 14.41 10.56 -4.87
CA GLY A 349 14.78 11.03 -6.20
C GLY A 349 13.87 12.14 -6.74
N GLU A 350 13.91 12.35 -8.06
CA GLU A 350 13.11 13.38 -8.74
C GLU A 350 11.68 12.91 -8.94
N ALA A 351 10.71 13.72 -8.47
CA ALA A 351 9.30 13.43 -8.65
C ALA A 351 8.92 13.47 -10.14
N VAL A 352 8.27 12.41 -10.62
CA VAL A 352 7.78 12.32 -12.01
C VAL A 352 6.37 12.86 -12.17
N ALA A 353 5.58 12.92 -11.09
CA ALA A 353 4.24 13.53 -11.08
C ALA A 353 3.74 13.81 -9.66
N THR A 354 2.74 14.67 -9.56
CA THR A 354 1.87 14.80 -8.37
C THR A 354 0.41 14.75 -8.77
N ALA A 355 -0.46 14.33 -7.84
CA ALA A 355 -1.90 14.34 -8.04
C ALA A 355 -2.64 14.65 -6.73
N PRO A 356 -3.79 15.36 -6.77
CA PRO A 356 -4.58 15.62 -5.59
C PRO A 356 -5.24 14.33 -5.07
N VAL A 357 -5.36 14.23 -3.76
CA VAL A 357 -6.15 13.19 -3.09
C VAL A 357 -7.54 13.74 -2.77
N VAL A 358 -8.57 12.97 -3.15
CA VAL A 358 -9.98 13.28 -2.86
C VAL A 358 -10.61 12.03 -2.28
N ASP A 359 -11.23 12.15 -1.10
CA ASP A 359 -11.88 11.05 -0.39
C ASP A 359 -10.99 9.80 -0.24
N GLY A 360 -9.70 10.01 0.07
CA GLY A 360 -8.72 8.94 0.26
C GLY A 360 -8.33 8.21 -1.03
N ALA A 361 -8.60 8.78 -2.20
CA ALA A 361 -8.27 8.24 -3.51
C ALA A 361 -7.58 9.28 -4.41
N ALA A 362 -6.77 8.81 -5.37
CA ALA A 362 -6.08 9.64 -6.35
C ALA A 362 -5.89 8.89 -7.67
N THR A 363 -5.81 9.63 -8.77
CA THR A 363 -5.33 9.12 -10.06
C THR A 363 -4.03 9.85 -10.37
N LEU A 364 -2.92 9.12 -10.38
CA LEU A 364 -1.59 9.68 -10.68
C LEU A 364 -1.23 9.33 -12.11
N THR A 365 -0.94 10.35 -12.92
CA THR A 365 -0.40 10.17 -14.28
C THR A 365 0.99 10.76 -14.34
N ALA A 366 1.98 9.92 -14.60
CA ALA A 366 3.40 10.28 -14.68
C ALA A 366 3.93 10.04 -16.09
N THR A 367 4.77 10.94 -16.59
CA THR A 367 5.50 10.70 -17.85
C THR A 367 6.80 9.97 -17.53
N VAL A 368 7.03 8.81 -18.15
CA VAL A 368 8.29 8.08 -18.03
C VAL A 368 9.40 8.94 -18.64
N PRO A 369 10.52 9.22 -17.94
CA PRO A 369 11.62 9.99 -18.50
C PRO A 369 12.08 9.43 -19.85
N ALA A 370 12.27 10.30 -20.84
CA ALA A 370 12.61 9.87 -22.21
C ALA A 370 13.99 9.20 -22.32
N ASP A 371 14.85 9.41 -21.34
CA ASP A 371 16.18 8.80 -21.18
C ASP A 371 16.20 7.63 -20.19
N ALA A 372 15.04 7.22 -19.64
CA ALA A 372 14.94 6.02 -18.82
C ALA A 372 15.44 4.80 -19.61
N ALA A 373 16.23 3.95 -18.95
CA ALA A 373 16.69 2.70 -19.53
C ALA A 373 15.51 1.72 -19.66
N GLU A 374 15.60 0.81 -20.62
CA GLU A 374 14.67 -0.32 -20.67
C GLU A 374 14.86 -1.20 -19.41
N GLY A 375 13.77 -1.62 -18.77
CA GLY A 375 13.88 -2.43 -17.56
C GLY A 375 12.64 -2.46 -16.68
N ALA A 376 12.78 -3.13 -15.53
CA ALA A 376 11.76 -3.18 -14.50
C ALA A 376 11.91 -1.99 -13.54
N TYR A 377 10.83 -1.26 -13.36
CA TYR A 377 10.73 -0.11 -12.47
C TYR A 377 9.52 -0.28 -11.55
N ASP A 378 9.51 0.46 -10.45
CA ASP A 378 8.29 0.73 -9.72
C ASP A 378 7.95 2.21 -9.83
N LEU A 379 6.67 2.49 -10.01
CA LEU A 379 6.12 3.80 -9.68
C LEU A 379 5.84 3.78 -8.17
N TRP A 380 6.76 4.35 -7.42
CA TRP A 380 6.62 4.50 -5.98
C TRP A 380 5.87 5.79 -5.67
N VAL A 381 4.76 5.65 -4.96
CA VAL A 381 3.85 6.75 -4.66
C VAL A 381 3.84 7.01 -3.17
N VAL A 382 3.96 8.28 -2.77
CA VAL A 382 3.95 8.73 -1.38
C VAL A 382 2.79 9.72 -1.18
N ALA A 383 1.90 9.42 -0.24
CA ALA A 383 0.78 10.28 0.13
C ALA A 383 1.18 11.25 1.25
N SER A 384 0.79 12.52 1.09
CA SER A 384 1.07 13.59 2.04
C SER A 384 -0.22 14.05 2.73
N PRO A 385 -0.22 14.26 4.06
CA PRO A 385 0.96 14.25 4.94
C PRO A 385 1.18 12.92 5.69
N SER A 386 0.37 11.88 5.46
CA SER A 386 0.45 10.64 6.26
C SER A 386 1.74 9.86 6.07
N GLY A 387 2.41 10.00 4.92
CA GLY A 387 3.55 9.18 4.54
C GLY A 387 3.18 7.78 4.04
N THR A 388 1.89 7.49 3.82
CA THR A 388 1.44 6.22 3.22
C THR A 388 2.11 6.02 1.86
N THR A 389 2.65 4.82 1.61
CA THR A 389 3.33 4.52 0.35
C THR A 389 2.70 3.36 -0.41
N ALA A 390 2.90 3.34 -1.73
CA ALA A 390 2.54 2.22 -2.60
C ALA A 390 3.61 2.02 -3.68
N ARG A 391 4.00 0.77 -3.95
CA ARG A 391 4.85 0.41 -5.10
C ARG A 391 4.01 -0.24 -6.18
N VAL A 392 3.98 0.38 -7.35
CA VAL A 392 3.21 -0.10 -8.51
C VAL A 392 4.20 -0.55 -9.59
N PRO A 393 4.24 -1.83 -9.96
CA PRO A 393 5.19 -2.33 -10.94
C PRO A 393 4.93 -1.75 -12.35
N VAL A 394 5.99 -1.25 -13.00
CA VAL A 394 6.00 -0.75 -14.37
C VAL A 394 7.16 -1.41 -15.14
N THR A 395 6.95 -1.77 -16.41
CA THR A 395 8.04 -2.17 -17.31
C THR A 395 8.30 -1.03 -18.27
N VAL A 396 9.50 -0.45 -18.24
CA VAL A 396 9.91 0.59 -19.18
C VAL A 396 10.49 -0.06 -20.43
N GLU A 397 9.93 0.25 -21.59
CA GLU A 397 10.46 -0.13 -22.89
C GLU A 397 11.27 1.01 -23.49
N ALA A 398 12.22 0.68 -24.38
CA ALA A 398 13.00 1.68 -25.09
C ALA A 398 12.10 2.72 -25.78
N ALA A 399 12.48 4.00 -25.69
CA ALA A 399 11.75 5.08 -26.33
C ALA A 399 11.52 4.77 -27.81
N VAL A 400 10.28 4.93 -28.29
CA VAL A 400 10.02 4.88 -29.72
C VAL A 400 10.75 6.06 -30.36
N PRO A 401 11.72 5.84 -31.27
CA PRO A 401 12.51 6.92 -31.82
C PRO A 401 11.61 7.99 -32.44
N SER A 402 11.65 9.22 -31.93
CA SER A 402 10.93 10.34 -32.53
C SER A 402 11.81 10.96 -33.62
N GLY A 403 11.40 10.81 -34.89
CA GLY A 403 12.13 11.34 -36.06
C GLY A 403 12.57 10.27 -37.05
N VAL A 404 13.30 10.69 -38.08
CA VAL A 404 13.92 9.85 -39.11
C VAL A 404 15.40 10.21 -39.18
N ASP A 405 16.31 9.31 -38.81
CA ASP A 405 17.76 9.56 -38.93
C ASP A 405 18.12 9.72 -40.42
N LEU A 406 18.26 10.97 -40.85
CA LEU A 406 18.50 11.34 -42.24
C LEU A 406 19.59 12.40 -42.33
N ARG A 407 20.75 12.01 -42.87
CA ARG A 407 21.86 12.94 -43.09
C ARG A 407 21.73 13.58 -44.46
N VAL A 408 21.41 14.88 -44.48
CA VAL A 408 21.10 15.64 -45.70
C VAL A 408 22.21 16.63 -46.03
N THR A 409 22.62 16.66 -47.30
CA THR A 409 23.55 17.66 -47.84
C THR A 409 23.01 18.23 -49.16
N ALA A 410 23.19 19.53 -49.37
CA ALA A 410 22.85 20.21 -50.61
C ALA A 410 24.05 21.06 -51.07
N GLN A 411 24.48 20.89 -52.33
CA GLN A 411 25.63 21.61 -52.87
C GLN A 411 25.43 21.96 -54.34
N ALA A 412 25.63 23.22 -54.69
CA ALA A 412 25.69 23.66 -56.07
C ALA A 412 27.04 23.25 -56.70
N ARG A 413 27.01 22.80 -57.96
CA ARG A 413 28.21 22.38 -58.72
C ARG A 413 28.11 22.79 -60.18
N CYS A 414 29.24 23.12 -60.80
CA CYS A 414 29.30 23.43 -62.22
C CYS A 414 29.46 22.17 -63.08
N LEU A 415 28.66 22.05 -64.13
CA LEU A 415 28.79 21.02 -65.14
C LEU A 415 28.46 21.61 -66.52
N ALA A 416 29.45 21.60 -67.43
CA ALA A 416 29.32 22.10 -68.80
C ALA A 416 28.70 23.52 -68.90
N GLY A 417 29.19 24.46 -68.08
CA GLY A 417 28.75 25.86 -68.08
C GLY A 417 27.39 26.15 -67.40
N ASN A 418 26.73 25.13 -66.82
CA ASN A 418 25.50 25.29 -66.07
C ASN A 418 25.68 24.86 -64.61
N VAL A 419 24.94 25.49 -63.70
CA VAL A 419 24.85 25.07 -62.30
C VAL A 419 23.91 23.88 -62.16
N TYR A 420 24.30 22.90 -61.35
CA TYR A 420 23.47 21.80 -60.89
C TYR A 420 23.43 21.81 -59.37
N LEU A 421 22.24 21.65 -58.78
CA LEU A 421 22.09 21.49 -57.34
C LEU A 421 22.07 19.99 -57.01
N ALA A 422 23.15 19.50 -56.39
CA ALA A 422 23.25 18.13 -55.93
C ALA A 422 22.66 18.01 -54.52
N VAL A 423 21.61 17.20 -54.37
CA VAL A 423 21.01 16.88 -53.07
C VAL A 423 21.24 15.40 -52.78
N ARG A 424 21.80 15.12 -51.61
CA ARG A 424 21.99 13.77 -51.07
C ARG A 424 21.35 13.68 -49.70
N ALA A 425 20.56 12.64 -49.48
CA ALA A 425 20.00 12.27 -48.19
C ALA A 425 20.36 10.81 -47.90
N THR A 426 21.07 10.54 -46.81
CA THR A 426 21.53 9.19 -46.44
C THR A 426 20.67 8.65 -45.32
N ASN A 427 20.10 7.46 -45.53
CA ASN A 427 19.29 6.78 -44.53
C ASN A 427 20.18 6.25 -43.40
N GLY A 428 19.99 6.78 -42.18
CA GLY A 428 20.65 6.32 -40.96
C GLY A 428 19.81 5.32 -40.16
N GLU A 429 18.56 5.08 -40.54
CA GLU A 429 17.69 4.07 -39.93
C GLU A 429 18.15 2.64 -40.29
N ASP A 430 17.81 1.69 -39.42
CA ASP A 430 18.01 0.25 -39.66
C ASP A 430 16.92 -0.40 -40.54
N VAL A 431 15.96 0.40 -41.00
CA VAL A 431 14.87 0.00 -41.91
C VAL A 431 14.87 0.83 -43.19
N ALA A 432 14.20 0.34 -44.23
CA ALA A 432 14.06 1.09 -45.48
C ALA A 432 13.08 2.26 -45.33
N ILE A 433 13.46 3.44 -45.86
CA ILE A 433 12.64 4.66 -45.76
C ILE A 433 12.28 5.24 -47.13
N ASP A 434 11.19 6.00 -47.19
CA ASP A 434 10.90 6.86 -48.33
C ASP A 434 11.54 8.24 -48.12
N VAL A 435 12.17 8.79 -49.14
CA VAL A 435 12.77 10.13 -49.11
C VAL A 435 12.17 11.02 -50.19
N ARG A 436 11.83 12.26 -49.84
CA ARG A 436 11.37 13.26 -50.80
C ARG A 436 12.21 14.53 -50.71
N HIS A 437 12.75 14.93 -51.85
CA HIS A 437 13.44 16.20 -52.03
C HIS A 437 12.46 17.26 -52.52
N TYR A 438 12.53 18.45 -51.92
CA TYR A 438 11.85 19.67 -52.34
C TYR A 438 12.92 20.75 -52.57
N THR A 439 13.12 21.14 -53.82
CA THR A 439 14.10 22.17 -54.19
C THR A 439 13.45 23.23 -55.08
N PRO A 440 14.01 24.45 -55.16
CA PRO A 440 13.55 25.47 -56.11
C PRO A 440 13.60 25.03 -57.59
N PHE A 441 14.36 23.97 -57.89
CA PHE A 441 14.61 23.48 -59.24
C PHE A 441 13.89 22.16 -59.55
N GLY A 442 13.07 21.67 -58.63
CA GLY A 442 12.26 20.46 -58.80
C GLY A 442 12.17 19.61 -57.54
N GLU A 443 11.30 18.60 -57.61
CA GLU A 443 11.07 17.63 -56.54
C GLU A 443 11.38 16.22 -57.02
N LYS A 444 11.74 15.32 -56.10
CA LYS A 444 11.92 13.91 -56.43
C LYS A 444 11.59 13.02 -55.24
N ARG A 445 10.89 11.91 -55.49
CA ARG A 445 10.62 10.85 -54.51
C ARG A 445 11.53 9.66 -54.78
N PHE A 446 12.04 9.08 -53.70
CA PHE A 446 12.78 7.83 -53.67
C PHE A 446 12.04 6.92 -52.71
N ALA A 447 11.68 5.72 -53.17
CA ALA A 447 10.99 4.74 -52.35
C ALA A 447 11.98 3.70 -51.84
N ALA A 448 11.78 3.21 -50.61
CA ALA A 448 12.54 2.10 -50.02
C ALA A 448 14.07 2.27 -50.08
N VAL A 449 14.57 3.46 -49.73
CA VAL A 449 16.00 3.75 -49.53
C VAL A 449 16.50 2.89 -48.37
N GLN A 450 17.37 1.92 -48.66
CA GLN A 450 17.87 0.96 -47.67
C GLN A 450 18.77 1.61 -46.61
N PRO A 451 18.92 0.99 -45.42
CA PRO A 451 19.87 1.43 -44.39
C PRO A 451 21.27 1.71 -44.97
N GLY A 452 21.84 2.87 -44.64
CA GLY A 452 23.12 3.34 -45.16
C GLY A 452 23.15 3.78 -46.63
N ALA A 453 22.07 3.57 -47.41
CA ALA A 453 21.98 4.03 -48.80
C ALA A 453 21.60 5.51 -48.89
N SER A 454 21.87 6.14 -50.04
CA SER A 454 21.52 7.55 -50.27
C SER A 454 20.49 7.74 -51.38
N ALA A 455 19.46 8.52 -51.10
CA ALA A 455 18.66 9.20 -52.11
C ALA A 455 19.48 10.37 -52.69
N TYR A 456 19.84 10.26 -53.96
CA TYR A 456 20.68 11.27 -54.64
C TYR A 456 20.06 11.74 -55.95
N THR A 457 20.10 13.05 -56.18
CA THR A 457 19.85 13.60 -57.51
C THR A 457 20.53 14.94 -57.69
N ALA A 458 20.93 15.22 -58.93
CA ALA A 458 21.42 16.53 -59.35
C ALA A 458 20.31 17.22 -60.16
N TYR A 459 19.83 18.36 -59.68
CA TYR A 459 18.82 19.17 -60.35
C TYR A 459 19.49 20.16 -61.30
N ALA A 460 19.18 20.08 -62.59
CA ALA A 460 19.64 21.07 -63.56
C ALA A 460 18.92 22.41 -63.31
N THR A 461 19.66 23.45 -62.95
CA THR A 461 19.07 24.78 -62.71
C THR A 461 18.74 25.50 -64.02
N ARG A 462 19.38 25.06 -65.11
CA ARG A 462 19.37 25.71 -66.45
C ARG A 462 19.85 27.17 -66.40
N ARG A 463 20.70 27.49 -65.42
CA ARG A 463 21.31 28.80 -65.21
C ARG A 463 22.82 28.65 -65.10
N SER A 464 23.56 29.66 -65.56
CA SER A 464 25.00 29.78 -65.31
C SER A 464 25.31 30.34 -63.93
N SER A 465 24.31 30.87 -63.20
CA SER A 465 24.46 31.38 -61.83
C SER A 465 23.20 31.14 -61.01
N ILE A 466 23.37 30.80 -59.73
CA ILE A 466 22.29 30.76 -58.72
C ILE A 466 22.76 31.46 -57.44
N GLU A 467 21.82 32.05 -56.71
CA GLU A 467 22.06 32.65 -55.39
C GLU A 467 22.02 31.57 -54.28
N ASP A 468 22.44 31.95 -53.07
CA ASP A 468 22.28 31.15 -51.87
C ASP A 468 20.82 30.76 -51.66
N GLY A 469 20.59 29.56 -51.16
CA GLY A 469 19.24 29.07 -50.96
C GLY A 469 19.18 27.91 -49.99
N SER A 470 18.04 27.24 -49.95
CA SER A 470 17.86 26.03 -49.16
C SER A 470 17.00 25.00 -49.91
N VAL A 471 17.17 23.75 -49.52
CA VAL A 471 16.29 22.65 -49.90
C VAL A 471 15.61 22.10 -48.66
N THR A 472 14.42 21.54 -48.84
CA THR A 472 13.76 20.73 -47.81
C THR A 472 13.83 19.27 -48.26
N VAL A 473 14.26 18.38 -47.37
CA VAL A 473 14.22 16.94 -47.59
C VAL A 473 13.37 16.31 -46.50
N ALA A 474 12.39 15.51 -46.90
CA ALA A 474 11.54 14.77 -45.98
C ALA A 474 11.88 13.28 -45.98
N GLY A 475 12.00 12.68 -44.80
CA GLY A 475 12.09 11.24 -44.58
C GLY A 475 10.75 10.68 -44.08
N TYR A 476 10.42 9.46 -44.49
CA TYR A 476 9.23 8.74 -44.04
C TYR A 476 9.54 7.27 -43.80
N VAL A 477 9.34 6.78 -42.58
CA VAL A 477 9.47 5.37 -42.24
C VAL A 477 8.08 4.72 -42.28
N PRO A 478 7.80 3.81 -43.23
CA PRO A 478 6.52 3.09 -43.28
C PRO A 478 6.46 2.00 -42.18
N GLY A 479 5.32 1.82 -41.52
CA GLY A 479 5.14 0.81 -40.46
C GLY A 479 3.81 0.95 -39.71
N GLN A 480 3.61 0.16 -38.65
CA GLN A 480 2.44 0.29 -37.76
C GLN A 480 2.40 1.66 -37.05
N THR A 481 3.58 2.22 -36.75
CA THR A 481 3.76 3.59 -36.25
C THR A 481 4.59 4.39 -37.26
N PRO A 482 3.96 5.04 -38.26
CA PRO A 482 4.70 5.74 -39.30
C PRO A 482 5.40 6.99 -38.76
N ARG A 483 6.69 7.17 -39.08
CA ARG A 483 7.50 8.33 -38.66
C ARG A 483 7.76 9.27 -39.83
N TYR A 484 7.79 10.58 -39.57
CA TYR A 484 8.00 11.61 -40.58
C TYR A 484 8.87 12.76 -40.05
N GLU A 485 9.87 13.17 -40.82
CA GLU A 485 10.71 14.31 -40.47
C GLU A 485 11.09 15.13 -41.71
N GLN A 486 11.27 16.45 -41.53
CA GLN A 486 11.78 17.36 -42.56
C GLN A 486 13.08 18.03 -42.12
N HIS A 487 14.10 17.96 -42.98
CA HIS A 487 15.36 18.69 -42.83
C HIS A 487 15.45 19.81 -43.86
N LYS A 488 15.67 21.03 -43.38
CA LYS A 488 15.97 22.18 -44.23
C LYS A 488 17.48 22.42 -44.25
N VAL A 489 18.11 22.29 -45.42
CA VAL A 489 19.56 22.42 -45.58
C VAL A 489 19.88 23.53 -46.57
N SER A 490 20.73 24.46 -46.15
CA SER A 490 21.20 25.56 -46.99
C SER A 490 22.24 25.08 -48.02
N PHE A 491 22.31 25.76 -49.15
CA PHE A 491 23.38 25.63 -50.13
C PHE A 491 23.89 27.01 -50.54
N GLU A 492 25.19 27.10 -50.85
CA GLU A 492 25.80 28.31 -51.38
C GLU A 492 25.54 28.45 -52.88
N GLY A 493 25.25 29.68 -53.29
CA GLY A 493 25.14 30.09 -54.68
C GLY A 493 26.49 30.11 -55.38
N ILE A 494 26.51 29.74 -56.66
CA ILE A 494 27.73 29.72 -57.46
C ILE A 494 27.45 30.26 -58.86
N THR A 495 28.52 30.71 -59.53
CA THR A 495 28.52 31.06 -60.95
C THR A 495 29.47 30.15 -61.71
N CYS A 496 29.00 29.58 -62.81
CA CYS A 496 29.73 28.68 -63.70
C CYS A 496 30.13 29.42 -64.98
N GLY A 497 31.42 29.75 -65.09
CA GLY A 497 31.97 30.47 -66.24
C GLY A 497 32.65 31.75 -65.81
#